data_AF-A0A657AWF9-F1
#
_entry.id   AF-A0A657AWF9-F1
#
_cell.length_a   1.000
_cell.length_b   1.000
_cell.length_c   1.000
_cell.angle_alpha   90.00
_cell.angle_beta   90.00
_cell.angle_gamma   90.00
#
_symmetry.space_group_name_H-M   'P 1'
#
loop_
_entity.id
_entity.type
_entity.pdbx_description
1 polymer ?
#
loop_
_entity_poly.entity_id
_entity_poly.type
_entity_poly.pdbx_seq_one_letter_code
_entity_poly.pdbx_strand_id
1 'polypeptide(L)'
;LTVAVVTKPFPFEGSKRMKIADSGLAELAENVDSLITIPNEKLLAVLGKNTSLLDAFGAANDVLQGAVQGIADLIIRPGMINVDFADVKTVMSEMGMAMMGTGTASGENRAREAAEAAIRSPLLEDINLQGARGILVNITAGLDLNLGEFSEVGSIVEEFASESATVVVGTVIDNEMTDELKVTVVATGLSSVADKPVKVVDNTAPKAVDGKTDYNKLDRPAVSRRRAVAETQGNAAVSQDVAPAPSVDYLDIPAFLRRQAD
;
A
#
# COMPACT_ATOMS: atom_id res chain seq x y z
N LEU A 1 -1.53 -15.45 0.54
CA LEU A 1 -2.51 -14.60 -0.14
C LEU A 1 -3.70 -14.43 0.77
N THR A 2 -3.61 -13.42 1.60
CA THR A 2 -4.66 -12.93 2.50
C THR A 2 -5.04 -11.55 1.99
N VAL A 3 -6.26 -11.42 1.49
CA VAL A 3 -6.81 -10.14 1.00
C VAL A 3 -7.85 -9.67 1.99
N ALA A 4 -7.70 -8.45 2.49
CA ALA A 4 -8.71 -7.80 3.30
C ALA A 4 -9.49 -6.77 2.47
N VAL A 5 -10.81 -6.86 2.51
CA VAL A 5 -11.71 -5.86 1.91
C VAL A 5 -12.50 -5.22 3.04
N VAL A 6 -12.27 -3.93 3.28
CA VAL A 6 -12.81 -3.20 4.43
C VAL A 6 -13.35 -1.83 4.02
N THR A 7 -14.34 -1.35 4.76
CA THR A 7 -14.91 0.00 4.58
C THR A 7 -14.39 0.97 5.64
N LYS A 8 -14.20 2.23 5.25
CA LYS A 8 -14.05 3.34 6.21
C LYS A 8 -15.43 3.91 6.55
N PRO A 9 -15.66 4.32 7.81
CA PRO A 9 -16.97 4.82 8.24
C PRO A 9 -17.37 6.09 7.50
N PHE A 10 -18.67 6.37 7.43
CA PHE A 10 -19.17 7.62 6.86
C PHE A 10 -18.77 8.83 7.72
N PRO A 11 -18.60 10.02 7.12
CA PRO A 11 -18.26 11.24 7.87
C PRO A 11 -19.25 11.58 9.00
N PHE A 12 -20.55 11.27 8.81
CA PHE A 12 -21.60 11.52 9.80
C PHE A 12 -21.53 10.60 11.04
N GLU A 13 -20.79 9.48 10.98
CA GLU A 13 -20.63 8.56 12.11
C GLU A 13 -19.68 9.11 13.19
N GLY A 14 -18.97 10.20 12.87
CA GLY A 14 -18.16 10.98 13.80
C GLY A 14 -16.68 10.60 13.80
N SER A 15 -15.83 11.58 14.11
CA SER A 15 -14.37 11.47 14.03
C SER A 15 -13.76 10.41 14.96
N LYS A 16 -14.46 10.03 16.03
CA LYS A 16 -14.01 8.97 16.94
C LYS A 16 -13.99 7.61 16.23
N ARG A 17 -15.00 7.29 15.42
CA ARG A 17 -15.05 6.04 14.64
C ARG A 17 -13.99 6.04 13.54
N MET A 18 -13.79 7.17 12.86
CA MET A 18 -12.73 7.30 11.85
C MET A 18 -11.34 7.02 12.44
N LYS A 19 -11.00 7.59 13.60
CA LYS A 19 -9.71 7.33 14.28
C LYS A 19 -9.52 5.86 14.64
N ILE A 20 -10.58 5.18 15.06
CA ILE A 20 -10.53 3.73 15.37
C ILE A 20 -10.30 2.95 14.07
N ALA A 21 -11.00 3.31 12.99
CA ALA A 21 -10.85 2.66 11.68
C ALA A 21 -9.42 2.82 11.13
N ASP A 22 -8.84 4.02 11.19
CA ASP A 22 -7.47 4.25 10.73
C ASP A 22 -6.44 3.48 11.57
N SER A 23 -6.62 3.40 12.89
CA SER A 23 -5.76 2.60 13.76
C SER A 23 -5.86 1.10 13.45
N GLY A 24 -7.08 0.59 13.26
CA GLY A 24 -7.29 -0.81 12.91
C GLY A 24 -6.79 -1.15 11.51
N LEU A 25 -6.88 -0.20 10.57
CA LEU A 25 -6.37 -0.37 9.21
C LEU A 25 -4.85 -0.50 9.19
N ALA A 26 -4.14 0.30 10.02
CA ALA A 26 -2.69 0.20 10.15
C ALA A 26 -2.26 -1.17 10.69
N GLU A 27 -2.94 -1.66 11.74
CA GLU A 27 -2.66 -2.97 12.34
C GLU A 27 -2.99 -4.12 11.38
N LEU A 28 -4.08 -3.99 10.61
CA LEU A 28 -4.48 -4.96 9.60
C LEU A 28 -3.50 -5.02 8.43
N ALA A 29 -3.00 -3.87 7.98
CA ALA A 29 -2.04 -3.76 6.89
C ALA A 29 -0.74 -4.54 7.15
N GLU A 30 -0.34 -4.71 8.42
CA GLU A 30 0.84 -5.49 8.79
C GLU A 30 0.63 -7.02 8.66
N ASN A 31 -0.62 -7.48 8.56
CA ASN A 31 -0.99 -8.89 8.64
C ASN A 31 -1.62 -9.44 7.34
N VAL A 32 -1.79 -8.62 6.31
CA VAL A 32 -2.41 -8.99 5.04
C VAL A 32 -1.49 -8.73 3.86
N ASP A 33 -1.63 -9.53 2.79
CA ASP A 33 -0.84 -9.33 1.57
C ASP A 33 -1.37 -8.11 0.79
N SER A 34 -2.70 -7.92 0.77
CA SER A 34 -3.35 -6.77 0.12
C SER A 34 -4.54 -6.26 0.93
N LEU A 35 -4.66 -4.94 1.00
CA LEU A 35 -5.69 -4.24 1.76
C LEU A 35 -6.50 -3.32 0.84
N ILE A 36 -7.69 -3.77 0.46
CA ILE A 36 -8.65 -3.01 -0.33
C ILE A 36 -9.49 -2.17 0.64
N THR A 37 -9.33 -0.84 0.54
CA THR A 37 -10.06 0.09 1.40
C THR A 37 -11.11 0.85 0.61
N ILE A 38 -12.37 0.74 1.04
CA ILE A 38 -13.50 1.42 0.42
C ILE A 38 -13.89 2.61 1.30
N PRO A 39 -13.64 3.87 0.87
CA PRO A 39 -14.07 5.03 1.61
C PRO A 39 -15.57 5.28 1.44
N ASN A 40 -16.38 5.04 2.48
CA ASN A 40 -17.83 5.26 2.40
C ASN A 40 -18.23 6.71 2.08
N GLU A 41 -17.35 7.67 2.36
CA GLU A 41 -17.52 9.07 1.93
C GLU A 41 -17.71 9.19 0.41
N LYS A 42 -16.97 8.41 -0.39
CA LYS A 42 -17.08 8.45 -1.85
C LYS A 42 -18.40 7.89 -2.37
N LEU A 43 -19.04 7.00 -1.61
CA LEU A 43 -20.36 6.47 -1.95
C LEU A 43 -21.45 7.55 -1.86
N LEU A 44 -21.28 8.54 -0.97
CA LEU A 44 -22.22 9.66 -0.85
C LEU A 44 -22.26 10.53 -2.11
N ALA A 45 -21.15 10.63 -2.84
CA ALA A 45 -21.08 11.36 -4.10
C ALA A 45 -21.96 10.72 -5.19
N VAL A 46 -22.05 9.39 -5.19
CA VAL A 46 -22.86 8.62 -6.15
C VAL A 46 -24.34 8.60 -5.74
N LEU A 47 -24.62 8.39 -4.46
CA LEU A 47 -25.98 8.23 -3.95
C LEU A 47 -26.76 9.54 -3.82
N GLY A 48 -26.08 10.68 -3.73
CA GLY A 48 -26.71 11.99 -3.57
C GLY A 48 -27.35 12.21 -2.19
N LYS A 49 -27.85 13.44 -1.99
CA LYS A 49 -28.27 13.94 -0.65
C LYS A 49 -29.59 13.38 -0.12
N ASN A 50 -30.40 12.75 -0.97
CA ASN A 50 -31.75 12.29 -0.62
C ASN A 50 -31.82 10.80 -0.26
N THR A 51 -30.67 10.11 -0.21
CA THR A 51 -30.60 8.68 0.03
C THR A 51 -30.75 8.36 1.52
N SER A 52 -31.50 7.30 1.84
CA SER A 52 -31.68 6.87 3.22
C SER A 52 -30.39 6.24 3.78
N LEU A 53 -30.23 6.24 5.11
CA LEU A 53 -29.09 5.55 5.74
C LEU A 53 -29.02 4.07 5.35
N LEU A 54 -30.18 3.40 5.22
CA LEU A 54 -30.24 1.98 4.89
C LEU A 54 -29.74 1.73 3.47
N ASP A 55 -30.16 2.58 2.52
CA ASP A 55 -29.70 2.50 1.13
C ASP A 55 -28.20 2.84 1.01
N ALA A 56 -27.69 3.75 1.84
CA ALA A 56 -26.27 4.07 1.87
C ALA A 56 -25.39 2.90 2.33
N PHE A 57 -25.83 2.17 3.37
CA PHE A 57 -25.16 0.92 3.76
C PHE A 57 -25.36 -0.20 2.73
N GLY A 58 -26.53 -0.26 2.08
CA GLY A 58 -26.79 -1.16 0.96
C GLY A 58 -25.77 -0.99 -0.16
N ALA A 59 -25.55 0.25 -0.60
CA ALA A 59 -24.55 0.55 -1.62
C ALA A 59 -23.12 0.17 -1.21
N ALA A 60 -22.76 0.35 0.07
CA ALA A 60 -21.45 -0.11 0.57
C ALA A 60 -21.33 -1.63 0.48
N ASN A 61 -22.39 -2.37 0.78
CA ASN A 61 -22.43 -3.83 0.63
C ASN A 61 -22.32 -4.24 -0.84
N ASP A 62 -22.96 -3.52 -1.76
CA ASP A 62 -22.88 -3.80 -3.20
C ASP A 62 -21.46 -3.62 -3.73
N VAL A 63 -20.74 -2.58 -3.28
CA VAL A 63 -19.33 -2.39 -3.63
C VAL A 63 -18.44 -3.48 -3.02
N LEU A 64 -18.67 -3.85 -1.76
CA LEU A 64 -17.95 -4.95 -1.11
C LEU A 64 -18.15 -6.28 -1.84
N GLN A 65 -19.40 -6.58 -2.21
CA GLN A 65 -19.76 -7.74 -3.00
C GLN A 65 -19.06 -7.69 -4.35
N GLY A 66 -19.11 -6.56 -5.05
CA GLY A 66 -18.45 -6.37 -6.34
C GLY A 66 -16.93 -6.58 -6.28
N ALA A 67 -16.28 -6.14 -5.20
CA ALA A 67 -14.84 -6.32 -5.00
C ALA A 67 -14.45 -7.77 -4.79
N VAL A 68 -15.16 -8.48 -3.92
CA VAL A 68 -14.89 -9.90 -3.67
C VAL A 68 -15.24 -10.72 -4.90
N GLN A 69 -16.37 -10.44 -5.54
CA GLN A 69 -16.83 -11.14 -6.73
C GLN A 69 -15.86 -10.93 -7.91
N GLY A 70 -15.41 -9.71 -8.18
CA GLY A 70 -14.51 -9.43 -9.30
C GLY A 70 -13.19 -10.19 -9.24
N ILE A 71 -12.65 -10.38 -8.03
CA ILE A 71 -11.42 -11.16 -7.82
C ILE A 71 -11.73 -12.67 -7.84
N ALA A 72 -12.80 -13.10 -7.18
CA ALA A 72 -13.14 -14.52 -7.07
C ALA A 72 -13.58 -15.12 -8.42
N ASP A 73 -14.39 -14.40 -9.19
CA ASP A 73 -14.88 -14.86 -10.49
C ASP A 73 -13.72 -15.04 -11.48
N LEU A 74 -12.70 -14.18 -11.43
CA LEU A 74 -11.52 -14.27 -12.28
C LEU A 74 -10.65 -15.53 -12.00
N ILE A 75 -10.78 -16.12 -10.82
CA ILE A 75 -10.08 -17.37 -10.43
C ILE A 75 -10.96 -18.60 -10.71
N ILE A 76 -12.26 -18.50 -10.41
CA ILE A 76 -13.16 -19.66 -10.36
C ILE A 76 -13.89 -19.88 -11.68
N ARG A 77 -14.32 -18.80 -12.35
CA ARG A 77 -15.10 -18.90 -13.58
C ARG A 77 -14.16 -18.89 -14.78
N PRO A 78 -14.22 -19.91 -15.65
CA PRO A 78 -13.42 -19.92 -16.86
C PRO A 78 -13.88 -18.83 -17.82
N GLY A 79 -12.98 -17.91 -18.17
CA GLY A 79 -13.13 -16.97 -19.28
C GLY A 79 -12.63 -17.53 -20.61
N MET A 80 -12.80 -16.74 -21.69
CA MET A 80 -12.10 -17.01 -22.96
C MET A 80 -10.58 -16.81 -22.81
N ILE A 81 -10.21 -15.80 -22.02
CA ILE A 81 -8.85 -15.52 -21.59
C ILE A 81 -8.86 -15.66 -20.07
N ASN A 82 -8.33 -16.80 -19.61
CA ASN A 82 -8.25 -17.11 -18.21
C ASN A 82 -6.94 -16.57 -17.63
N VAL A 83 -7.02 -15.94 -16.47
CA VAL A 83 -5.87 -15.57 -15.68
C VAL A 83 -5.62 -16.70 -14.69
N ASP A 84 -4.36 -17.08 -14.47
CA ASP A 84 -4.07 -18.11 -13.48
C ASP A 84 -3.96 -17.53 -12.05
N PHE A 85 -4.02 -18.41 -11.05
CA PHE A 85 -3.90 -17.96 -9.67
C PHE A 85 -2.51 -17.39 -9.34
N ALA A 86 -1.46 -17.75 -10.09
CA ALA A 86 -0.12 -17.25 -9.87
C ALA A 86 0.00 -15.78 -10.31
N ASP A 87 -0.65 -15.40 -11.41
CA ASP A 87 -0.74 -14.03 -11.89
C ASP A 87 -1.49 -13.14 -10.90
N VAL A 88 -2.66 -13.59 -10.43
CA VAL A 88 -3.43 -12.86 -9.39
C VAL A 88 -2.62 -12.74 -8.12
N LYS A 89 -1.98 -13.83 -7.68
CA LYS A 89 -1.13 -13.80 -6.49
C LYS A 89 0.03 -12.83 -6.66
N THR A 90 0.64 -12.73 -7.83
CA THR A 90 1.77 -11.83 -8.08
C THR A 90 1.33 -10.38 -7.95
N VAL A 91 0.24 -9.99 -8.62
CA VAL A 91 -0.32 -8.64 -8.54
C VAL A 91 -0.79 -8.30 -7.12
N MET A 92 -1.49 -9.22 -6.46
CA MET A 92 -2.05 -8.98 -5.13
C MET A 92 -1.08 -9.21 -3.98
N SER A 93 0.14 -9.70 -4.22
CA SER A 93 1.20 -9.73 -3.21
C SER A 93 1.99 -8.42 -3.15
N GLU A 94 1.73 -7.48 -4.07
CA GLU A 94 2.32 -6.16 -4.01
C GLU A 94 1.82 -5.40 -2.77
N MET A 95 2.76 -5.13 -1.87
CA MET A 95 2.51 -4.42 -0.61
C MET A 95 1.95 -3.03 -0.89
N GLY A 96 0.82 -2.72 -0.28
CA GLY A 96 0.26 -1.37 -0.31
C GLY A 96 -1.25 -1.34 -0.16
N MET A 97 -1.78 -0.12 -0.25
CA MET A 97 -3.23 0.04 -0.36
C MET A 97 -3.68 -0.41 -1.74
N ALA A 98 -4.88 -0.96 -1.78
CA ALA A 98 -5.56 -1.31 -3.01
C ALA A 98 -6.91 -0.60 -3.10
N MET A 99 -7.32 -0.30 -4.31
CA MET A 99 -8.60 0.33 -4.61
C MET A 99 -9.27 -0.31 -5.81
N MET A 100 -10.60 -0.21 -5.84
CA MET A 100 -11.42 -0.78 -6.90
C MET A 100 -12.26 0.30 -7.58
N GLY A 101 -12.33 0.24 -8.90
CA GLY A 101 -13.34 0.92 -9.71
C GLY A 101 -14.14 -0.08 -10.53
N THR A 102 -15.43 0.18 -10.72
CA THR A 102 -16.32 -0.64 -11.55
C THR A 102 -17.07 0.24 -12.53
N GLY A 103 -17.22 -0.23 -13.75
CA GLY A 103 -17.99 0.41 -14.81
C GLY A 103 -18.80 -0.62 -15.60
N THR A 104 -19.99 -0.23 -16.03
CA THR A 104 -20.91 -1.04 -16.84
C THR A 104 -21.36 -0.21 -18.02
N ALA A 105 -21.38 -0.79 -19.21
CA ALA A 105 -21.90 -0.15 -20.41
C ALA A 105 -22.52 -1.17 -21.37
N SER A 106 -23.30 -0.69 -22.33
CA SER A 106 -23.99 -1.50 -23.34
C SER A 106 -23.92 -0.83 -24.72
N GLY A 107 -24.17 -1.60 -25.78
CA GLY A 107 -24.09 -1.14 -27.17
C GLY A 107 -22.69 -1.23 -27.80
N GLU A 108 -22.50 -0.55 -28.94
CA GLU A 108 -21.35 -0.76 -29.83
C GLU A 108 -20.00 -0.32 -29.23
N ASN A 109 -20.00 0.71 -28.36
CA ASN A 109 -18.79 1.22 -27.68
C ASN A 109 -18.71 0.79 -26.21
N ARG A 110 -19.45 -0.25 -25.80
CA ARG A 110 -19.54 -0.67 -24.40
C ARG A 110 -18.19 -0.98 -23.75
N ALA A 111 -17.24 -1.52 -24.52
CA ALA A 111 -15.90 -1.83 -24.03
C ALA A 111 -15.16 -0.58 -23.53
N ARG A 112 -15.06 0.44 -24.38
CA ARG A 112 -14.45 1.73 -24.06
C ARG A 112 -15.19 2.45 -22.95
N GLU A 113 -16.51 2.54 -23.06
CA GLU A 113 -17.33 3.28 -22.10
C GLU A 113 -17.27 2.65 -20.71
N ALA A 114 -17.32 1.31 -20.61
CA ALA A 114 -17.21 0.62 -19.33
C ALA A 114 -15.80 0.76 -18.72
N ALA A 115 -14.74 0.69 -19.54
CA ALA A 115 -13.37 0.89 -19.07
C ALA A 115 -13.15 2.32 -18.56
N GLU A 116 -13.61 3.34 -19.31
CA GLU A 116 -13.55 4.74 -18.88
C GLU A 116 -14.37 4.98 -17.60
N ALA A 117 -15.56 4.38 -17.50
CA ALA A 117 -16.39 4.48 -16.31
C ALA A 117 -15.74 3.82 -15.08
N ALA A 118 -15.06 2.69 -15.27
CA ALA A 118 -14.33 2.01 -14.18
C ALA A 118 -13.16 2.88 -13.67
N ILE A 119 -12.40 3.48 -14.57
CA ILE A 119 -11.25 4.35 -14.23
C ILE A 119 -11.72 5.67 -13.60
N ARG A 120 -12.81 6.25 -14.10
CA ARG A 120 -13.44 7.47 -13.55
C ARG A 120 -14.36 7.20 -12.36
N SER A 121 -14.30 6.00 -11.79
CA SER A 121 -15.12 5.67 -10.63
C SER A 121 -14.76 6.59 -9.44
N PRO A 122 -15.73 7.09 -8.67
CA PRO A 122 -15.48 7.96 -7.51
C PRO A 122 -14.58 7.34 -6.44
N LEU A 123 -14.48 6.01 -6.43
CA LEU A 123 -13.58 5.26 -5.56
C LEU A 123 -12.11 5.41 -5.96
N LEU A 124 -11.80 5.79 -7.21
CA LEU A 124 -10.45 5.97 -7.76
C LEU A 124 -10.07 7.44 -8.02
N GLU A 125 -11.01 8.38 -7.88
CA GLU A 125 -10.85 9.78 -8.31
C GLU A 125 -9.66 10.52 -7.67
N ASP A 126 -9.31 10.21 -6.41
CA ASP A 126 -8.19 10.85 -5.70
C ASP A 126 -6.86 10.08 -5.83
N ILE A 127 -6.84 9.00 -6.61
CA ILE A 127 -5.68 8.12 -6.71
C ILE A 127 -5.03 8.23 -8.07
N ASN A 128 -3.72 8.45 -8.06
CA ASN A 128 -2.93 8.36 -9.27
C ASN A 128 -2.65 6.88 -9.61
N LEU A 129 -3.36 6.35 -10.61
CA LEU A 129 -3.17 4.99 -11.12
C LEU A 129 -1.75 4.75 -11.64
N GLN A 130 -1.02 5.79 -12.05
CA GLN A 130 0.40 5.69 -12.42
C GLN A 130 1.31 5.31 -11.23
N GLY A 131 0.82 5.44 -9.99
CA GLY A 131 1.54 5.00 -8.79
C GLY A 131 1.31 3.53 -8.43
N ALA A 132 0.40 2.83 -9.12
CA ALA A 132 0.10 1.44 -8.87
C ALA A 132 1.21 0.54 -9.43
N ARG A 133 1.63 -0.47 -8.67
CA ARG A 133 2.62 -1.48 -9.11
C ARG A 133 1.97 -2.66 -9.80
N GLY A 134 0.70 -2.92 -9.47
CA GLY A 134 -0.06 -4.01 -10.03
C GLY A 134 -1.49 -3.56 -10.33
N ILE A 135 -2.01 -3.91 -11.50
CA ILE A 135 -3.38 -3.61 -11.91
C ILE A 135 -4.02 -4.90 -12.38
N LEU A 136 -5.12 -5.27 -11.74
CA LEU A 136 -5.97 -6.39 -12.12
C LEU A 136 -7.23 -5.85 -12.80
N VAL A 137 -7.51 -6.31 -14.01
CA VAL A 137 -8.70 -5.95 -14.77
C VAL A 137 -9.53 -7.21 -14.97
N ASN A 138 -10.78 -7.17 -14.53
CA ASN A 138 -11.76 -8.21 -14.76
C ASN A 138 -12.84 -7.69 -15.72
N ILE A 139 -13.01 -8.36 -16.85
CA ILE A 139 -14.02 -8.06 -17.86
C ILE A 139 -15.10 -9.16 -17.77
N THR A 140 -16.29 -8.80 -17.31
CA THR A 140 -17.45 -9.69 -17.29
C THR A 140 -18.39 -9.31 -18.41
N ALA A 141 -18.70 -10.27 -19.30
CA ALA A 141 -19.59 -10.06 -20.44
C ALA A 141 -20.28 -11.39 -20.82
N GLY A 142 -21.24 -11.31 -21.73
CA GLY A 142 -21.87 -12.50 -22.30
C GLY A 142 -20.97 -13.25 -23.29
N LEU A 143 -21.54 -14.25 -23.96
CA LEU A 143 -20.89 -15.01 -25.05
C LEU A 143 -20.61 -14.17 -26.30
N ASP A 144 -21.10 -12.94 -26.32
CA ASP A 144 -20.97 -11.95 -27.38
C ASP A 144 -19.70 -11.08 -27.24
N LEU A 145 -18.83 -11.36 -26.27
CA LEU A 145 -17.55 -10.65 -26.10
C LEU A 145 -16.59 -10.94 -27.27
N ASN A 146 -16.20 -9.86 -27.96
CA ASN A 146 -15.27 -9.93 -29.08
C ASN A 146 -13.83 -9.60 -28.68
N LEU A 147 -12.85 -10.11 -29.44
CA LEU A 147 -11.43 -9.82 -29.22
C LEU A 147 -11.11 -8.31 -29.35
N GLY A 148 -11.81 -7.60 -30.22
CA GLY A 148 -11.66 -6.15 -30.38
C GLY A 148 -12.00 -5.39 -29.10
N GLU A 149 -13.11 -5.75 -28.45
CA GLU A 149 -13.55 -5.18 -27.18
C GLU A 149 -12.54 -5.46 -26.07
N PHE A 150 -12.04 -6.69 -25.98
CA PHE A 150 -10.99 -7.06 -25.03
C PHE A 150 -9.72 -6.21 -25.21
N SER A 151 -9.24 -6.07 -26.46
CA SER A 151 -8.05 -5.30 -26.77
C SER A 151 -8.24 -3.81 -26.46
N GLU A 152 -9.43 -3.27 -26.66
CA GLU A 152 -9.74 -1.89 -26.38
C GLU A 152 -9.73 -1.59 -24.88
N VAL A 153 -10.34 -2.45 -24.05
CA VAL A 153 -10.28 -2.32 -22.58
C VAL A 153 -8.82 -2.39 -22.10
N GLY A 154 -8.05 -3.36 -22.59
CA GLY A 154 -6.64 -3.50 -22.23
C GLY A 154 -5.81 -2.26 -22.58
N SER A 155 -5.98 -1.72 -23.78
CA SER A 155 -5.24 -0.53 -24.25
C SER A 155 -5.58 0.71 -23.42
N ILE A 156 -6.84 0.91 -23.07
CA ILE A 156 -7.27 2.03 -22.22
C ILE A 156 -6.62 1.92 -20.86
N VAL A 157 -6.71 0.76 -20.20
CA VAL A 157 -6.13 0.60 -18.86
C VAL A 157 -4.60 0.77 -18.89
N GLU A 158 -3.93 0.29 -19.93
CA GLU A 158 -2.49 0.46 -20.12
C GLU A 158 -2.08 1.94 -20.29
N GLU A 159 -2.91 2.78 -20.94
CA GLU A 159 -2.68 4.23 -21.06
C GLU A 159 -2.69 4.96 -19.71
N PHE A 160 -3.51 4.48 -18.75
CA PHE A 160 -3.59 5.05 -17.40
C PHE A 160 -2.61 4.38 -16.40
N ALA A 161 -2.04 3.24 -16.77
CA ALA A 161 -1.06 2.52 -15.97
C ALA A 161 0.35 3.13 -16.11
N SER A 162 1.23 2.78 -15.17
CA SER A 162 2.67 3.04 -15.33
C SER A 162 3.30 2.01 -16.25
N GLU A 163 4.30 2.40 -17.05
CA GLU A 163 5.12 1.46 -17.85
C GLU A 163 5.79 0.37 -16.99
N SER A 164 5.95 0.63 -15.69
CA SER A 164 6.52 -0.32 -14.73
C SER A 164 5.49 -1.17 -13.99
N ALA A 165 4.19 -0.95 -14.21
CA ALA A 165 3.13 -1.68 -13.54
C ALA A 165 2.88 -3.04 -14.21
N THR A 166 2.63 -4.07 -13.40
CA THR A 166 2.18 -5.38 -13.91
C THR A 166 0.67 -5.32 -14.14
N VAL A 167 0.23 -5.38 -15.39
CA VAL A 167 -1.18 -5.38 -15.76
C VAL A 167 -1.63 -6.80 -16.09
N VAL A 168 -2.68 -7.26 -15.42
CA VAL A 168 -3.28 -8.58 -15.65
C VAL A 168 -4.74 -8.38 -16.04
N VAL A 169 -5.09 -8.82 -17.25
CA VAL A 169 -6.45 -8.68 -17.80
C VAL A 169 -7.08 -10.06 -17.91
N GLY A 170 -8.17 -10.28 -17.19
CA GLY A 170 -8.98 -11.49 -17.24
C GLY A 170 -10.35 -11.24 -17.82
N THR A 171 -10.93 -12.30 -18.36
CA THR A 171 -12.31 -12.31 -18.85
C THR A 171 -13.12 -13.32 -18.04
N VAL A 172 -14.39 -13.03 -17.86
CA VAL A 172 -15.37 -13.90 -17.24
C VAL A 172 -16.62 -13.88 -18.13
N ILE A 173 -17.09 -15.06 -18.50
CA ILE A 173 -18.32 -15.19 -19.28
C ILE A 173 -19.49 -15.39 -18.31
N ASP A 174 -20.48 -14.51 -18.40
CA ASP A 174 -21.75 -14.63 -17.69
C ASP A 174 -22.90 -14.82 -18.68
N ASN A 175 -23.51 -16.00 -18.68
CA ASN A 175 -24.60 -16.36 -19.58
C ASN A 175 -25.91 -15.59 -19.33
N GLU A 176 -26.06 -14.95 -18.17
CA GLU A 176 -27.23 -14.13 -17.85
C GLU A 176 -27.11 -12.72 -18.44
N MET A 177 -25.89 -12.28 -18.77
CA MET A 177 -25.63 -10.97 -19.37
C MET A 177 -25.81 -11.02 -20.89
N THR A 178 -26.54 -10.06 -21.44
CA THR A 178 -26.74 -9.90 -22.89
C THR A 178 -26.56 -8.44 -23.27
N ASP A 179 -25.70 -8.16 -24.24
CA ASP A 179 -25.40 -6.80 -24.71
C ASP A 179 -24.81 -5.84 -23.65
N GLU A 180 -24.39 -6.38 -22.50
CA GLU A 180 -23.78 -5.62 -21.40
C GLU A 180 -22.35 -6.09 -21.13
N LEU A 181 -21.46 -5.13 -20.87
CA LEU A 181 -20.08 -5.37 -20.50
C LEU A 181 -19.76 -4.64 -19.20
N LYS A 182 -19.27 -5.38 -18.21
CA LYS A 182 -18.83 -4.88 -16.90
C LYS A 182 -17.32 -4.98 -16.78
N VAL A 183 -16.65 -3.86 -16.55
CA VAL A 183 -15.21 -3.80 -16.26
C VAL A 183 -15.02 -3.49 -14.78
N THR A 184 -14.20 -4.29 -14.12
CA THR A 184 -13.75 -4.06 -12.75
C THR A 184 -12.23 -3.91 -12.75
N VAL A 185 -11.73 -2.78 -12.28
CA VAL A 185 -10.30 -2.50 -12.17
C VAL A 185 -9.92 -2.48 -10.69
N VAL A 186 -8.92 -3.26 -10.32
CA VAL A 186 -8.34 -3.28 -8.98
C VAL A 186 -6.88 -2.85 -9.09
N ALA A 187 -6.58 -1.66 -8.57
CA ALA A 187 -5.22 -1.14 -8.48
C ALA A 187 -4.60 -1.54 -7.13
N THR A 188 -3.39 -2.09 -7.16
CA THR A 188 -2.64 -2.60 -6.01
C THR A 188 -1.23 -2.01 -5.97
N GLY A 189 -0.57 -2.08 -4.81
CA GLY A 189 0.75 -1.48 -4.62
C GLY A 189 0.72 0.05 -4.65
N LEU A 190 -0.43 0.66 -4.34
CA LEU A 190 -0.54 2.11 -4.23
C LEU A 190 0.24 2.55 -2.99
N SER A 191 1.38 3.18 -3.25
CA SER A 191 2.17 3.82 -2.21
C SER A 191 1.38 5.04 -1.74
N SER A 192 1.03 5.12 -0.46
CA SER A 192 0.58 6.38 0.12
C SER A 192 1.67 7.40 -0.20
N VAL A 193 1.35 8.44 -0.97
CA VAL A 193 2.23 9.60 -1.17
C VAL A 193 2.30 10.37 0.15
N ALA A 194 2.93 9.74 1.13
CA ALA A 194 3.65 10.34 2.21
C ALA A 194 5.02 9.68 2.15
N ASP A 195 5.70 9.85 1.01
CA ASP A 195 7.15 9.94 1.03
C ASP A 195 7.46 11.02 2.08
N LYS A 196 7.67 10.59 3.32
CA LYS A 196 8.35 11.41 4.30
C LYS A 196 9.63 11.77 3.58
N PRO A 197 9.89 13.05 3.26
CA PRO A 197 11.11 13.41 2.59
C PRO A 197 12.23 12.80 3.41
N VAL A 198 12.97 11.86 2.80
CA VAL A 198 14.18 11.33 3.40
C VAL A 198 14.97 12.57 3.74
N LYS A 199 15.14 12.82 5.03
CA LYS A 199 15.78 14.01 5.53
C LYS A 199 17.25 13.88 5.12
N VAL A 200 17.55 14.29 3.89
CA VAL A 200 18.91 14.44 3.39
C VAL A 200 19.56 15.41 4.35
N VAL A 201 20.43 14.87 5.20
CA VAL A 201 21.29 15.68 6.05
C VAL A 201 22.19 16.46 5.10
N ASP A 202 21.82 17.71 4.89
CA ASP A 202 22.56 18.60 4.02
C ASP A 202 23.90 18.92 4.68
N ASN A 203 24.94 18.19 4.30
CA ASN A 203 26.31 18.40 4.78
C ASN A 203 26.97 19.63 4.13
N THR A 204 26.23 20.45 3.36
CA THR A 204 26.77 21.63 2.68
C THR A 204 26.58 22.94 3.44
N ALA A 205 25.93 22.93 4.61
CA ALA A 205 25.96 24.10 5.48
C ALA A 205 27.41 24.34 5.97
N PRO A 206 28.05 25.48 5.65
CA PRO A 206 29.32 25.82 6.26
C PRO A 206 29.05 25.97 7.75
N LYS A 207 29.55 25.04 8.57
CA LYS A 207 29.68 25.29 10.00
C LYS A 207 30.33 26.65 10.11
N ALA A 208 29.65 27.62 10.73
CA ALA A 208 30.27 28.85 11.15
C ALA A 208 31.42 28.47 12.07
N VAL A 209 32.63 28.42 11.51
CA VAL A 209 33.87 28.24 12.23
C VAL A 209 34.09 29.59 12.90
N ASP A 210 33.53 29.74 14.10
CA ASP A 210 33.99 30.78 15.00
C ASP A 210 35.46 30.47 15.29
N GLY A 211 36.33 31.28 14.68
CA GLY A 211 37.73 31.00 14.50
C GLY A 211 38.50 31.09 15.80
N LYS A 212 38.57 29.98 16.54
CA LYS A 212 39.65 29.62 17.47
C LYS A 212 39.47 28.18 17.94
N THR A 213 39.97 27.23 17.15
CA THR A 213 40.17 25.86 17.63
C THR A 213 41.39 25.86 18.54
N ASP A 214 41.18 25.66 19.85
CA ASP A 214 42.26 25.66 20.85
C ASP A 214 43.01 24.32 20.81
N TYR A 215 44.08 24.26 20.01
CA TYR A 215 44.86 23.05 19.75
C TYR A 215 45.51 22.45 21.01
N ASN A 216 45.65 23.23 22.09
CA ASN A 216 46.18 22.74 23.38
C ASN A 216 45.27 21.70 24.05
N LYS A 217 44.01 21.55 23.62
CA LYS A 217 43.08 20.53 24.14
C LYS A 217 43.30 19.14 23.51
N LEU A 218 44.09 19.04 22.44
CA LEU A 218 44.36 17.79 21.72
C LEU A 218 45.56 17.01 22.27
N ASP A 219 46.44 17.65 23.04
CA ASP A 219 47.62 17.01 23.67
C ASP A 219 47.28 16.11 24.87
N ARG A 220 46.00 16.02 25.25
CA ARG A 220 45.56 15.13 26.33
C ARG A 220 45.15 13.76 25.79
N PRO A 221 45.52 12.66 26.49
CA PRO A 221 45.12 11.31 26.11
C PRO A 221 43.60 11.17 25.90
N ALA A 222 43.19 10.39 24.89
CA ALA A 222 41.79 10.28 24.47
C ALA A 222 40.83 9.86 25.61
N VAL A 223 41.33 9.08 26.58
CA VAL A 223 40.54 8.57 27.72
C VAL A 223 40.10 9.70 28.66
N SER A 224 40.96 10.68 28.93
CA SER A 224 40.61 11.83 29.79
C SER A 224 39.73 12.85 29.07
N ARG A 225 39.81 12.92 27.74
CA ARG A 225 38.92 13.76 26.91
C ARG A 225 37.48 13.23 26.90
N ARG A 226 37.31 11.91 26.86
CA ARG A 226 35.99 11.26 26.83
C ARG A 226 35.22 11.44 28.14
N ARG A 227 35.92 11.51 29.28
CA ARG A 227 35.33 11.71 30.60
C ARG A 227 34.81 13.13 30.81
N ALA A 228 35.54 14.14 30.34
CA ALA A 228 35.14 15.55 30.47
C ALA A 228 33.91 15.91 29.63
N VAL A 229 33.74 15.29 28.45
CA VAL A 229 32.56 15.52 27.58
C VAL A 229 31.30 14.89 28.16
N ALA A 230 31.43 13.80 28.92
CA ALA A 230 30.31 13.13 29.59
C ALA A 230 29.74 13.94 30.78
N GLU A 231 30.54 14.79 31.43
CA GLU A 231 30.08 15.62 32.56
C GLU A 231 29.36 16.91 32.12
N THR A 232 29.54 17.38 30.87
CA THR A 232 28.99 18.67 30.41
C THR A 232 27.68 18.56 29.62
N GLN A 233 27.28 17.36 29.18
CA GLN A 233 26.03 17.13 28.47
C GLN A 233 25.18 16.15 29.26
N GLY A 234 24.38 16.70 30.19
CA GLY A 234 23.26 15.97 30.78
C GLY A 234 22.22 15.68 29.71
N ASN A 235 22.30 14.50 29.09
CA ASN A 235 21.14 13.89 28.45
C ASN A 235 21.25 12.37 28.50
N ALA A 236 20.24 11.78 29.14
CA ALA A 236 20.07 10.37 29.34
C ALA A 236 19.81 9.65 28.02
N ALA A 237 20.65 8.66 27.68
CA ALA A 237 20.31 7.60 26.75
C ALA A 237 21.12 6.34 27.08
N VAL A 238 20.37 5.36 27.59
CA VAL A 238 20.58 3.90 27.47
C VAL A 238 21.84 3.32 28.11
N SER A 239 21.64 2.80 29.33
CA SER A 239 22.43 1.71 29.89
C SER A 239 22.32 0.49 28.96
N GLN A 240 23.39 0.18 28.23
CA GLN A 240 23.65 -1.18 27.77
C GLN A 240 24.81 -1.71 28.60
N ASP A 241 24.56 -2.79 29.31
CA ASP A 241 25.53 -3.54 30.12
C ASP A 241 26.75 -3.92 29.27
N VAL A 242 27.83 -3.16 29.45
CA VAL A 242 29.17 -3.58 29.05
C VAL A 242 29.78 -4.23 30.29
N ALA A 243 29.99 -5.54 30.21
CA ALA A 243 30.71 -6.32 31.22
C ALA A 243 31.99 -5.58 31.67
N PRO A 244 32.36 -5.64 32.96
CA PRO A 244 33.50 -4.90 33.46
C PRO A 244 34.76 -5.32 32.69
N ALA A 245 35.48 -4.33 32.16
CA ALA A 245 36.77 -4.56 31.53
C ALA A 245 37.68 -5.34 32.50
N PRO A 246 38.34 -6.42 32.05
CA PRO A 246 39.21 -7.18 32.93
C PRO A 246 40.35 -6.27 33.40
N SER A 247 40.66 -6.33 34.70
CA SER A 247 41.78 -5.60 35.29
C SER A 247 43.07 -5.96 34.56
N VAL A 248 44.04 -5.04 34.59
CA VAL A 248 45.33 -5.16 33.90
C VAL A 248 46.07 -6.46 34.29
N ASP A 249 45.82 -6.97 35.51
CA ASP A 249 46.36 -8.24 36.01
C ASP A 249 45.80 -9.51 35.33
N TYR A 250 44.64 -9.45 34.65
CA TYR A 250 44.05 -10.61 33.94
C TYR A 250 44.82 -10.97 32.66
N LEU A 251 45.59 -10.01 32.10
CA LEU A 251 46.36 -10.20 30.88
C LEU A 251 47.66 -10.97 31.11
N ASP A 252 48.18 -11.00 32.34
CA ASP A 252 49.44 -11.67 32.71
C ASP A 252 49.30 -13.18 32.99
N ILE A 253 48.07 -13.70 33.04
CA ILE A 253 47.82 -15.15 33.19
C ILE A 253 47.88 -15.83 31.82
N PRO A 254 48.78 -16.82 31.61
CA PRO A 254 48.88 -17.56 30.35
C PRO A 254 47.56 -18.21 29.93
N ALA A 255 47.27 -18.17 28.62
CA ALA A 255 45.96 -18.51 28.06
C ALA A 255 45.43 -19.92 28.40
N PHE A 256 46.31 -20.89 28.71
CA PHE A 256 45.92 -22.26 29.03
C PHE A 256 45.32 -22.45 30.44
N LEU A 257 45.53 -21.50 31.36
CA LEU A 257 44.97 -21.55 32.73
C LEU A 257 43.58 -20.92 32.86
N ARG A 258 43.10 -20.21 31.83
CA ARG A 258 41.81 -19.48 31.88
C ARG A 258 40.57 -20.36 31.74
N ARG A 259 40.73 -21.64 31.41
CA ARG A 259 39.65 -22.54 30.96
C ARG A 259 39.22 -23.62 31.96
N GLN A 260 39.71 -23.58 33.20
CA GLN A 260 39.35 -24.55 34.26
C GLN A 260 38.45 -23.98 35.36
N ALA A 261 37.99 -22.74 35.24
CA ALA A 261 37.17 -22.07 36.26
C ALA A 261 35.80 -21.58 35.75
N ASP A 262 35.39 -21.99 34.55
CA ASP A 262 34.02 -21.86 34.01
C ASP A 262 33.41 -23.25 33.81
#